data_AF-A0A1J8PZB6-F1
#
_entry.id   AF-A0A1J8PZB6-F1
#
_cell.length_a   1.000
_cell.length_b   1.000
_cell.length_c   1.000
_cell.angle_alpha   90.00
_cell.angle_beta   90.00
_cell.angle_gamma   90.00
#
_symmetry.space_group_name_H-M   'P 1'
#
loop_
_entity.id
_entity.type
_entity.pdbx_description
1 polymer ?
#
loop_
_entity_poly.entity_id
_entity_poly.type
_entity_poly.pdbx_seq_one_letter_code
_entity_poly.pdbx_strand_id
1 'polypeptide(L)'
;MEPYFFSGVVVPERAQLSLQITLGFSHVASGVNGTARISIVLNQIAVWIESEHDWDIFDLRNVVKNIIQNHLAMVGYLKGYAYDFEITRVLNQSREIDYVFGIDIPCLADRDNTVDLQDALFKLREKTIGPNGMLLNRCFSDLVSAMKHADDTGFYCYRAIESLRHHCAAVHGLSADNKSTQWAKLREVSGSDEQTIRAIKAAADPLRHGEAHAADSEDRAKLLTSTWNVVDEYLNNA
;
A
#
# COMPACT_ATOMS: atom_id res chain seq x y z
N MET A 1 -12.38 29.72 2.69
CA MET A 1 -11.64 28.97 1.67
C MET A 1 -12.57 27.86 1.18
N GLU A 2 -12.70 27.63 -0.11
CA GLU A 2 -13.59 26.56 -0.61
C GLU A 2 -13.04 25.19 -0.21
N PRO A 3 -13.88 24.28 0.34
CA PRO A 3 -13.42 22.97 0.77
C PRO A 3 -12.99 22.11 -0.42
N TYR A 4 -12.06 21.18 -0.17
CA TYR A 4 -11.82 20.08 -1.10
C TYR A 4 -12.94 19.06 -0.97
N PHE A 5 -13.53 18.64 -2.07
CA PHE A 5 -14.56 17.62 -2.10
C PHE A 5 -14.02 16.31 -2.69
N PHE A 6 -14.05 15.24 -1.92
CA PHE A 6 -13.69 13.90 -2.37
C PHE A 6 -14.93 13.02 -2.50
N SER A 7 -14.91 12.16 -3.51
CA SER A 7 -15.96 11.15 -3.72
C SER A 7 -15.37 9.76 -3.92
N GLY A 8 -16.17 8.73 -3.65
CA GLY A 8 -15.72 7.35 -3.64
C GLY A 8 -16.82 6.36 -3.31
N VAL A 9 -16.43 5.11 -3.03
CA VAL A 9 -17.35 4.01 -2.73
C VAL A 9 -16.81 3.09 -1.65
N VAL A 10 -17.68 2.63 -0.75
CA VAL A 10 -17.40 1.53 0.21
C VAL A 10 -17.79 0.20 -0.43
N VAL A 11 -16.92 -0.80 -0.33
CA VAL A 11 -17.15 -2.16 -0.83
C VAL A 11 -17.10 -3.18 0.32
N PRO A 12 -17.82 -4.31 0.22
CA PRO A 12 -18.69 -4.68 -0.90
C PRO A 12 -20.05 -3.99 -0.85
N GLU A 13 -20.58 -3.56 -2.01
CA GLU A 13 -21.87 -2.88 -2.12
C GLU A 13 -23.08 -3.70 -1.64
N ARG A 14 -22.95 -5.03 -1.62
CA ARG A 14 -23.98 -5.94 -1.07
C ARG A 14 -24.20 -5.78 0.44
N ALA A 15 -23.26 -5.16 1.15
CA ALA A 15 -23.37 -4.82 2.56
C ALA A 15 -23.52 -3.29 2.65
N GLN A 16 -24.77 -2.84 2.77
CA GLN A 16 -25.08 -1.42 2.73
C GLN A 16 -24.63 -0.72 4.01
N LEU A 17 -24.00 0.44 3.84
CA LEU A 17 -23.53 1.30 4.90
C LEU A 17 -24.01 2.73 4.65
N SER A 18 -24.56 3.35 5.69
CA SER A 18 -24.89 4.78 5.69
C SER A 18 -24.53 5.39 7.04
N LEU A 19 -23.72 6.44 7.03
CA LEU A 19 -23.23 7.10 8.22
C LEU A 19 -22.80 8.54 7.90
N GLN A 20 -22.89 9.40 8.91
CA GLN A 20 -22.43 10.78 8.84
C GLN A 20 -21.48 11.05 9.99
N ILE A 21 -20.35 11.68 9.69
CA ILE A 21 -19.30 11.99 10.65
C ILE A 21 -18.82 13.42 10.41
N THR A 22 -18.49 14.13 11.47
CA THR A 22 -17.71 15.37 11.40
C THR A 22 -16.65 15.31 12.48
N LEU A 23 -15.39 15.56 12.11
CA LEU A 23 -14.27 15.54 13.04
C LEU A 23 -13.18 16.53 12.64
N GLY A 24 -12.49 17.07 13.64
CA GLY A 24 -11.22 17.76 13.44
C GLY A 24 -10.09 16.74 13.31
N PHE A 25 -9.11 17.04 12.47
CA PHE A 25 -7.89 16.24 12.33
C PHE A 25 -6.64 17.13 12.36
N SER A 26 -5.51 16.52 12.69
CA SER A 26 -4.19 17.12 12.59
C SER A 26 -3.29 16.15 11.81
N HIS A 27 -2.68 16.62 10.73
CA HIS A 27 -1.78 15.81 9.92
C HIS A 27 -0.44 15.67 10.62
N VAL A 28 -0.06 14.43 10.94
CA VAL A 28 1.07 14.13 11.82
C VAL A 28 2.39 14.70 11.29
N ALA A 29 2.64 14.60 9.98
CA ALA A 29 3.92 15.03 9.41
C ALA A 29 4.05 16.57 9.31
N SER A 30 2.97 17.28 8.96
CA SER A 30 3.02 18.75 8.74
C SER A 30 2.46 19.58 9.89
N GLY A 31 1.78 18.96 10.86
CA GLY A 31 1.05 19.65 11.94
C GLY A 31 -0.18 20.44 11.46
N VAL A 32 -0.54 20.33 10.17
CA VAL A 32 -1.66 21.06 9.59
C VAL A 32 -2.98 20.53 10.13
N ASN A 33 -3.84 21.44 10.57
CA ASN A 33 -5.16 21.12 11.08
C ASN A 33 -6.23 21.30 9.99
N GLY A 34 -7.31 20.55 10.14
CA GLY A 34 -8.48 20.68 9.29
C GLY A 34 -9.72 20.05 9.91
N THR A 35 -10.86 20.26 9.25
CA THR A 35 -12.12 19.59 9.57
C THR A 35 -12.53 18.72 8.41
N ALA A 36 -12.86 17.47 8.70
CA ALA A 36 -13.42 16.53 7.74
C ALA A 36 -14.90 16.31 8.03
N ARG A 37 -15.74 16.54 7.03
CA ARG A 37 -17.17 16.16 7.04
C ARG A 37 -17.34 15.00 6.09
N ILE A 38 -17.78 13.86 6.60
CA ILE A 38 -17.91 12.62 5.83
C ILE A 38 -19.38 12.22 5.82
N SER A 39 -19.90 11.92 4.65
CA SER A 39 -21.21 11.32 4.44
C SER A 39 -21.05 10.08 3.59
N ILE A 40 -21.43 8.93 4.13
CA ILE A 40 -21.57 7.69 3.36
C ILE A 40 -23.06 7.42 3.25
N VAL A 41 -23.58 7.31 2.03
CA VAL A 41 -25.01 7.06 1.77
C VAL A 41 -25.10 5.93 0.77
N LEU A 42 -25.69 4.80 1.18
CA LEU A 42 -25.75 3.58 0.37
C LEU A 42 -24.39 3.26 -0.28
N ASN A 43 -23.34 3.25 0.55
CA ASN A 43 -21.94 3.03 0.18
C ASN A 43 -21.28 4.14 -0.64
N GLN A 44 -22.00 5.15 -1.12
CA GLN A 44 -21.39 6.29 -1.81
C GLN A 44 -20.74 7.22 -0.80
N ILE A 45 -19.45 7.50 -0.98
CA ILE A 45 -18.65 8.34 -0.10
C ILE A 45 -18.66 9.77 -0.65
N ALA A 46 -18.92 10.72 0.25
CA ALA A 46 -18.75 12.15 0.03
C ALA A 46 -17.98 12.73 1.23
N VAL A 47 -16.84 13.37 0.97
CA VAL A 47 -16.02 14.00 2.00
C VAL A 47 -15.74 15.45 1.64
N TRP A 48 -15.95 16.35 2.59
CA TRP A 48 -15.53 17.75 2.50
C TRP A 48 -14.40 17.99 3.49
N ILE A 49 -13.28 18.51 2.99
CA ILE A 49 -12.14 18.92 3.81
C ILE A 49 -12.04 20.44 3.82
N GLU A 50 -12.12 21.00 5.02
CA GLU A 50 -11.88 22.42 5.31
C GLU A 50 -10.53 22.54 6.01
N SER A 51 -9.59 23.26 5.39
CA SER A 51 -8.26 23.55 5.93
C SER A 51 -7.78 24.88 5.36
N GLU A 52 -6.98 25.63 6.13
CA GLU A 52 -6.33 26.86 5.67
C GLU A 52 -5.08 26.59 4.82
N HIS A 53 -4.64 25.34 4.77
CA HIS A 53 -3.47 24.91 4.02
C HIS A 53 -3.83 24.57 2.58
N ASP A 54 -2.95 24.96 1.65
CA ASP A 54 -3.00 24.49 0.27
C ASP A 54 -2.33 23.12 0.18
N TRP A 55 -3.15 22.10 -0.07
CA TRP A 55 -2.71 20.71 -0.08
C TRP A 55 -2.28 20.26 -1.49
N ASP A 56 -1.22 19.45 -1.53
CA ASP A 56 -1.08 18.48 -2.62
C ASP A 56 -2.23 17.47 -2.56
N ILE A 57 -2.85 17.21 -3.71
CA ILE A 57 -4.08 16.41 -3.77
C ILE A 57 -3.85 14.92 -3.44
N PHE A 58 -2.63 14.40 -3.63
CA PHE A 58 -2.28 13.02 -3.32
C PHE A 58 -2.02 12.84 -1.83
N ASP A 59 -1.34 13.80 -1.20
CA ASP A 59 -1.16 13.83 0.25
C ASP A 59 -2.51 13.97 0.95
N LEU A 60 -3.37 14.88 0.48
CA LEU A 60 -4.71 15.05 1.06
C LEU A 60 -5.60 13.81 0.85
N ARG A 61 -5.48 13.13 -0.30
CA ARG A 61 -6.15 11.84 -0.51
C ARG A 61 -5.72 10.82 0.55
N ASN A 62 -4.43 10.75 0.91
CA ASN A 62 -3.96 9.82 1.95
C ASN A 62 -4.56 10.16 3.31
N VAL A 63 -4.67 11.45 3.66
CA VAL A 63 -5.37 11.90 4.88
C VAL A 63 -6.84 11.46 4.87
N VAL A 64 -7.56 11.70 3.77
CA VAL A 64 -8.97 11.29 3.63
C VAL A 64 -9.12 9.77 3.75
N LYS A 65 -8.23 9.00 3.09
CA LYS A 65 -8.20 7.55 3.19
C LYS A 65 -8.00 7.08 4.63
N ASN A 66 -7.04 7.64 5.35
CA ASN A 66 -6.77 7.24 6.74
C ASN A 66 -7.96 7.52 7.66
N ILE A 67 -8.62 8.66 7.50
CA ILE A 67 -9.82 9.00 8.28
C ILE A 67 -10.95 7.98 8.01
N ILE A 68 -11.24 7.66 6.74
CA ILE A 68 -12.29 6.71 6.37
C ILE A 68 -11.94 5.30 6.83
N GLN A 69 -10.71 4.85 6.56
CA GLN A 69 -10.21 3.53 6.96
C GLN A 69 -10.38 3.31 8.46
N ASN A 70 -10.03 4.31 9.28
CA ASN A 70 -10.18 4.22 10.73
C ASN A 70 -11.65 4.06 11.15
N HIS A 71 -12.57 4.78 10.52
CA HIS A 71 -14.00 4.64 10.82
C HIS A 71 -14.55 3.28 10.37
N LEU A 72 -14.18 2.82 9.17
CA LEU A 72 -14.59 1.50 8.70
C LEU A 72 -13.99 0.38 9.55
N ALA A 73 -12.77 0.55 10.08
CA ALA A 73 -12.16 -0.37 11.04
C ALA A 73 -12.96 -0.42 12.36
N MET A 74 -13.44 0.74 12.87
CA MET A 74 -14.34 0.76 14.04
C MET A 74 -15.66 0.02 13.75
N VAL A 75 -16.24 0.21 12.56
CA VAL A 75 -17.42 -0.55 12.14
C VAL A 75 -17.11 -2.04 12.08
N GLY A 76 -15.95 -2.41 11.55
CA GLY A 76 -15.48 -3.79 11.47
C GLY A 76 -15.30 -4.42 12.85
N TYR A 77 -14.73 -3.71 13.81
CA TYR A 77 -14.64 -4.15 15.20
C TYR A 77 -16.03 -4.36 15.83
N LEU A 78 -16.97 -3.44 15.60
CA LEU A 78 -18.31 -3.50 16.19
C LEU A 78 -19.24 -4.54 15.55
N LYS A 79 -19.04 -4.86 14.26
CA LYS A 79 -19.97 -5.67 13.46
C LYS A 79 -19.37 -6.94 12.88
N GLY A 80 -18.04 -7.11 12.95
CA GLY A 80 -17.34 -8.18 12.24
C GLY A 80 -17.35 -8.01 10.71
N TYR A 81 -17.46 -6.78 10.22
CA TYR A 81 -17.50 -6.47 8.79
C TYR A 81 -16.13 -6.00 8.28
N ALA A 82 -15.63 -6.65 7.24
CA ALA A 82 -14.41 -6.24 6.56
C ALA A 82 -14.75 -5.35 5.36
N TYR A 83 -15.18 -4.13 5.63
CA TYR A 83 -15.36 -3.12 4.58
C TYR A 83 -14.00 -2.68 4.02
N ASP A 84 -13.96 -2.45 2.72
CA ASP A 84 -12.89 -1.77 2.01
C ASP A 84 -13.50 -0.56 1.29
N PHE A 85 -12.70 0.32 0.71
CA PHE A 85 -13.21 1.50 0.01
C PHE A 85 -12.23 2.06 -1.02
N GLU A 86 -12.76 2.89 -1.91
CA GLU A 86 -11.98 3.59 -2.92
C GLU A 86 -12.37 5.07 -2.94
N ILE A 87 -11.37 5.95 -3.06
CA ILE A 87 -11.54 7.39 -3.31
C ILE A 87 -11.15 7.65 -4.76
N THR A 88 -12.12 8.07 -5.55
CA THR A 88 -12.02 8.08 -7.02
C THR A 88 -11.81 9.48 -7.59
N ARG A 89 -12.23 10.54 -6.91
CA ARG A 89 -12.13 11.91 -7.43
C ARG A 89 -11.99 12.96 -6.34
N VAL A 90 -11.29 14.05 -6.65
CA VAL A 90 -11.24 15.29 -5.87
C VAL A 90 -11.66 16.48 -6.71
N LEU A 91 -12.39 17.42 -6.09
CA LEU A 91 -12.83 18.69 -6.67
C LEU A 91 -12.47 19.86 -5.75
N ASN A 92 -12.05 20.99 -6.32
CA ASN A 92 -12.00 22.30 -5.68
C ASN A 92 -12.10 23.39 -6.76
N GLN A 93 -13.23 24.11 -6.84
CA GLN A 93 -13.48 25.01 -7.97
C GLN A 93 -12.55 26.23 -7.94
N SER A 94 -12.36 26.82 -6.77
CA SER A 94 -11.52 28.01 -6.57
C SER A 94 -10.05 27.79 -6.93
N ARG A 95 -9.60 26.52 -6.93
CA ARG A 95 -8.25 26.11 -7.29
C ARG A 95 -8.17 25.41 -8.66
N GLU A 96 -9.27 25.37 -9.41
CA GLU A 96 -9.37 24.66 -10.70
C GLU A 96 -8.98 23.17 -10.61
N ILE A 97 -9.24 22.55 -9.45
CA ILE A 97 -8.93 21.13 -9.23
C ILE A 97 -10.16 20.30 -9.61
N ASP A 98 -9.96 19.44 -10.59
CA ASP A 98 -10.86 18.35 -10.94
C ASP A 98 -10.02 17.15 -11.40
N TYR A 99 -9.81 16.21 -10.48
CA TYR A 99 -8.87 15.12 -10.69
C TYR A 99 -9.48 13.76 -10.33
N VAL A 100 -9.38 12.81 -11.25
CA VAL A 100 -9.78 11.41 -11.06
C VAL A 100 -8.55 10.60 -10.70
N PHE A 101 -8.57 9.96 -9.54
CA PHE A 101 -7.49 9.10 -9.09
C PHE A 101 -7.53 7.76 -9.82
N GLY A 102 -6.38 7.35 -10.36
CA GLY A 102 -6.14 5.98 -10.82
C GLY A 102 -5.78 5.04 -9.68
N ILE A 103 -5.65 3.75 -10.02
CA ILE A 103 -5.20 2.68 -9.11
C ILE A 103 -3.68 2.52 -9.09
N ASP A 104 -3.00 3.20 -10.00
CA ASP A 104 -1.56 3.12 -10.20
C ASP A 104 -0.78 3.82 -9.07
N ILE A 105 0.43 3.30 -8.83
CA ILE A 105 1.47 4.03 -8.10
C ILE A 105 2.45 4.52 -9.16
N PRO A 106 2.59 5.84 -9.38
CA PRO A 106 3.37 6.37 -10.50
C PRO A 106 4.78 5.79 -10.61
N CYS A 107 5.51 5.71 -9.49
CA CYS A 107 6.88 5.16 -9.48
C CYS A 107 6.98 3.67 -9.84
N LEU A 108 5.85 2.95 -9.87
CA LEU A 108 5.77 1.55 -10.29
C LEU A 108 5.17 1.41 -11.69
N ALA A 109 4.12 2.17 -12.01
CA ALA A 109 3.44 2.09 -13.30
C ALA A 109 4.35 2.54 -14.45
N ASP A 110 5.19 3.55 -14.23
CA ASP A 110 6.13 4.04 -15.25
C ASP A 110 7.26 3.06 -15.57
N ARG A 111 7.45 2.00 -14.77
CA ARG A 111 8.59 1.07 -14.93
C ARG A 111 8.50 0.24 -16.20
N ASP A 112 7.30 -0.13 -16.64
CA ASP A 112 7.18 -1.15 -17.68
C ASP A 112 5.87 -1.09 -18.47
N ASN A 113 5.61 0.06 -19.09
CA ASN A 113 4.45 0.28 -19.96
C ASN A 113 4.45 -0.59 -21.24
N THR A 114 5.48 -1.41 -21.44
CA THR A 114 5.68 -2.27 -22.63
C THR A 114 5.53 -3.76 -22.36
N VAL A 115 5.22 -4.18 -21.13
CA VAL A 115 5.08 -5.60 -20.78
C VAL A 115 3.90 -6.23 -21.50
N ASP A 116 4.14 -7.34 -22.20
CA ASP A 116 3.06 -8.24 -22.62
C ASP A 116 2.51 -8.95 -21.38
N LEU A 117 1.34 -8.50 -20.94
CA LEU A 117 0.69 -8.99 -19.73
C LEU A 117 0.40 -10.50 -19.80
N GLN A 118 0.04 -11.04 -20.96
CA GLN A 118 -0.31 -12.46 -21.07
C GLN A 118 0.94 -13.32 -20.96
N ASP A 119 2.02 -12.95 -21.64
CA ASP A 119 3.31 -13.65 -21.56
C ASP A 119 3.90 -13.57 -20.14
N ALA A 120 3.89 -12.38 -19.52
CA ALA A 120 4.37 -12.19 -18.15
C ALA A 120 3.58 -13.02 -17.14
N LEU A 121 2.24 -13.02 -17.24
CA LEU A 121 1.40 -13.84 -16.36
C LEU A 121 1.63 -15.34 -16.57
N PHE A 122 1.88 -15.79 -17.80
CA PHE A 122 2.21 -17.18 -18.07
C PHE A 122 3.50 -17.59 -17.34
N LYS A 123 4.57 -16.82 -17.47
CA LYS A 123 5.85 -17.06 -16.77
C LYS A 123 5.72 -17.04 -15.25
N LEU A 124 4.95 -16.11 -14.70
CA LEU A 124 4.71 -16.04 -13.25
C LEU A 124 3.88 -17.22 -12.74
N ARG A 125 2.92 -17.71 -13.54
CA ARG A 125 2.13 -18.90 -13.18
C ARG A 125 3.00 -20.14 -13.04
N GLU A 126 3.95 -20.36 -13.94
CA GLU A 126 4.87 -21.50 -13.84
C GLU A 126 5.66 -21.50 -12.53
N LYS A 127 6.08 -20.32 -12.06
CA LYS A 127 6.83 -20.16 -10.79
C LYS A 127 5.94 -20.28 -9.54
N THR A 128 4.64 -20.03 -9.65
CA THR A 128 3.70 -20.01 -8.51
C THR A 128 2.94 -21.32 -8.29
N ILE A 129 3.20 -22.35 -9.09
CA ILE A 129 2.61 -23.67 -8.93
C ILE A 129 3.43 -24.51 -7.92
N GLY A 130 2.75 -25.41 -7.21
CA GLY A 130 3.38 -26.38 -6.31
C GLY A 130 3.54 -25.89 -4.86
N PRO A 131 4.18 -26.69 -3.99
CA PRO A 131 4.21 -26.45 -2.54
C PRO A 131 4.90 -25.15 -2.15
N ASN A 132 5.91 -24.71 -2.93
CA ASN A 132 6.64 -23.47 -2.65
C ASN A 132 6.00 -22.25 -3.31
N GLY A 133 5.22 -22.42 -4.38
CA GLY A 133 4.59 -21.32 -5.11
C GLY A 133 3.65 -20.44 -4.27
N MET A 134 3.10 -21.00 -3.17
CA MET A 134 2.34 -20.22 -2.19
C MET A 134 3.14 -19.06 -1.56
N LEU A 135 4.47 -19.18 -1.47
CA LEU A 135 5.35 -18.16 -0.92
C LEU A 135 5.52 -16.99 -1.89
N LEU A 136 5.57 -17.26 -3.20
CA LEU A 136 5.52 -16.20 -4.22
C LEU A 136 4.14 -15.55 -4.26
N ASN A 137 3.06 -16.31 -4.16
CA ASN A 137 1.70 -15.73 -4.07
C ASN A 137 1.54 -14.80 -2.86
N ARG A 138 2.13 -15.15 -1.71
CA ARG A 138 2.19 -14.27 -0.53
C ARG A 138 3.02 -13.02 -0.80
N CYS A 139 4.19 -13.18 -1.42
CA CYS A 139 5.04 -12.05 -1.84
C CYS A 139 4.23 -11.06 -2.70
N PHE A 140 3.56 -11.52 -3.76
CA PHE A 140 2.75 -10.67 -4.63
C PHE A 140 1.56 -10.02 -3.91
N SER A 141 0.90 -10.75 -3.02
CA SER A 141 -0.20 -10.19 -2.21
C SER A 141 0.29 -9.08 -1.27
N ASP A 142 1.48 -9.24 -0.71
CA ASP A 142 2.12 -8.24 0.15
C ASP A 142 2.55 -7.01 -0.65
N LEU A 143 3.10 -7.18 -1.86
CA LEU A 143 3.40 -6.07 -2.76
C LEU A 143 2.14 -5.23 -3.05
N VAL A 144 1.03 -5.86 -3.44
CA VAL A 144 -0.24 -5.15 -3.66
C VAL A 144 -0.75 -4.47 -2.38
N SER A 145 -0.57 -5.10 -1.22
CA SER A 145 -0.96 -4.51 0.06
C SER A 145 -0.14 -3.25 0.38
N ALA A 146 1.16 -3.23 0.07
CA ALA A 146 2.01 -2.05 0.20
C ALA A 146 1.55 -0.88 -0.68
N MET A 147 0.98 -1.17 -1.86
CA MET A 147 0.38 -0.15 -2.73
C MET A 147 -0.89 0.46 -2.13
N LYS A 148 -1.70 -0.36 -1.43
CA LYS A 148 -3.01 0.05 -0.90
C LYS A 148 -2.92 0.81 0.42
N HIS A 149 -2.00 0.40 1.30
CA HIS A 149 -1.86 0.89 2.68
C HIS A 149 -0.60 1.75 2.83
N ALA A 150 -0.74 3.06 2.64
CA ALA A 150 0.40 3.99 2.63
C ALA A 150 1.18 3.95 3.96
N ASP A 151 0.48 4.03 5.09
CA ASP A 151 1.07 4.01 6.43
C ASP A 151 1.79 2.69 6.76
N ASP A 152 1.40 1.59 6.11
CA ASP A 152 1.97 0.25 6.33
C ASP A 152 2.92 -0.21 5.20
N THR A 153 3.33 0.70 4.31
CA THR A 153 4.12 0.34 3.11
C THR A 153 5.38 -0.44 3.49
N GLY A 154 6.16 0.05 4.46
CA GLY A 154 7.39 -0.60 4.92
C GLY A 154 7.13 -2.02 5.46
N PHE A 155 6.07 -2.19 6.25
CA PHE A 155 5.67 -3.48 6.80
C PHE A 155 5.41 -4.52 5.70
N TYR A 156 4.56 -4.17 4.74
CA TYR A 156 4.20 -5.06 3.63
C TYR A 156 5.38 -5.33 2.70
N CYS A 157 6.19 -4.32 2.38
CA CYS A 157 7.42 -4.50 1.59
C CYS A 157 8.37 -5.50 2.24
N TYR A 158 8.66 -5.37 3.53
CA TYR A 158 9.56 -6.30 4.20
C TYR A 158 8.94 -7.71 4.34
N ARG A 159 7.63 -7.83 4.55
CA ARG A 159 6.93 -9.13 4.59
C ARG A 159 6.96 -9.83 3.22
N ALA A 160 6.87 -9.06 2.13
CA ALA A 160 7.05 -9.58 0.77
C ALA A 160 8.45 -10.19 0.58
N ILE A 161 9.50 -9.48 1.02
CA ILE A 161 10.89 -9.98 0.96
C ILE A 161 11.09 -11.20 1.87
N GLU A 162 10.47 -11.25 3.05
CA GLU A 162 10.54 -12.44 3.90
C GLU A 162 9.87 -13.66 3.25
N SER A 163 8.74 -13.49 2.57
CA SER A 163 8.11 -14.54 1.79
C SER A 163 9.00 -15.01 0.63
N LEU A 164 9.66 -14.07 -0.06
CA LEU A 164 10.64 -14.36 -1.12
C LEU A 164 11.86 -15.13 -0.59
N ARG A 165 12.38 -14.76 0.58
CA ARG A 165 13.47 -15.46 1.26
C ARG A 165 13.10 -16.90 1.61
N HIS A 166 11.89 -17.11 2.11
CA HIS A 166 11.40 -18.46 2.39
C HIS A 166 11.26 -19.28 1.12
N HIS A 167 10.79 -18.67 0.03
CA HIS A 167 10.73 -19.33 -1.28
C HIS A 167 12.14 -19.75 -1.74
N CYS A 168 13.08 -18.81 -1.74
CA CYS A 168 14.49 -19.03 -2.08
C CYS A 168 15.11 -20.16 -1.24
N ALA A 169 14.92 -20.12 0.08
CA ALA A 169 15.41 -21.18 0.96
C ALA A 169 14.82 -22.55 0.59
N ALA A 170 13.52 -22.62 0.28
CA ALA A 170 12.87 -23.88 -0.06
C ALA A 170 13.36 -24.47 -1.39
N VAL A 171 13.52 -23.67 -2.44
CA VAL A 171 13.96 -24.15 -3.75
C VAL A 171 15.45 -24.50 -3.79
N HIS A 172 16.26 -23.95 -2.87
CA HIS A 172 17.68 -24.28 -2.73
C HIS A 172 17.99 -25.29 -1.61
N GLY A 173 16.97 -25.89 -0.98
CA GLY A 173 17.18 -26.89 0.07
C GLY A 173 17.74 -26.33 1.39
N LEU A 174 17.61 -25.03 1.63
CA LEU A 174 18.13 -24.31 2.80
C LEU A 174 17.06 -24.04 3.87
N SER A 175 15.87 -24.64 3.78
CA SER A 175 14.75 -24.37 4.71
C SER A 175 15.09 -24.64 6.18
N ALA A 176 15.97 -25.60 6.46
CA ALA A 176 16.42 -25.94 7.80
C ALA A 176 17.64 -25.12 8.27
N ASP A 177 18.26 -24.35 7.38
CA ASP A 177 19.42 -23.52 7.72
C ASP A 177 19.04 -22.29 8.53
N ASN A 178 20.05 -21.68 9.15
CA ASN A 178 19.88 -20.44 9.88
C ASN A 178 19.48 -19.27 8.95
N LYS A 179 18.88 -18.24 9.53
CA LYS A 179 18.40 -17.07 8.78
C LYS A 179 19.53 -16.38 7.99
N SER A 180 20.75 -16.33 8.52
CA SER A 180 21.88 -15.68 7.86
C SER A 180 22.21 -16.35 6.52
N THR A 181 22.26 -17.69 6.50
CA THR A 181 22.45 -18.47 5.28
C THR A 181 21.34 -18.22 4.26
N GLN A 182 20.07 -18.23 4.71
CA GLN A 182 18.93 -17.99 3.83
C GLN A 182 18.95 -16.56 3.23
N TRP A 183 19.34 -15.55 4.02
CA TRP A 183 19.49 -14.17 3.55
C TRP A 183 20.68 -14.01 2.60
N ALA A 184 21.79 -14.69 2.85
CA ALA A 184 22.93 -14.71 1.94
C ALA A 184 22.52 -15.30 0.58
N LYS A 185 21.78 -16.42 0.58
CA LYS A 185 21.31 -17.03 -0.67
C LYS A 185 20.32 -16.15 -1.42
N LEU A 186 19.37 -15.51 -0.72
CA LEU A 186 18.46 -14.58 -1.38
C LEU A 186 19.23 -13.47 -2.11
N ARG A 187 20.18 -12.82 -1.42
CA ARG A 187 21.01 -11.75 -2.00
C ARG A 187 21.84 -12.21 -3.20
N GLU A 188 22.36 -13.44 -3.15
CA GLU A 188 23.06 -14.05 -4.28
C GLU A 188 22.16 -14.17 -5.51
N VAL A 189 20.90 -14.61 -5.33
CA VAL A 189 19.96 -14.83 -6.44
C VAL A 189 19.35 -13.52 -6.96
N SER A 190 18.98 -12.59 -6.06
CA SER A 190 18.37 -11.32 -6.43
C SER A 190 19.38 -10.23 -6.80
N GLY A 191 20.69 -10.49 -6.67
CA GLY A 191 21.74 -9.48 -6.86
C GLY A 191 21.65 -8.28 -5.89
N SER A 192 20.78 -8.34 -4.89
CA SER A 192 20.52 -7.21 -4.00
C SER A 192 21.57 -7.11 -2.90
N ASP A 193 22.03 -5.89 -2.61
CA ASP A 193 22.93 -5.67 -1.48
C ASP A 193 22.23 -5.80 -0.12
N GLU A 194 23.04 -5.92 0.94
CA GLU A 194 22.52 -6.01 2.31
C GLU A 194 21.83 -4.73 2.78
N GLN A 195 22.32 -3.59 2.31
CA GLN A 195 21.88 -2.27 2.77
C GLN A 195 20.44 -1.99 2.33
N THR A 196 20.08 -2.42 1.12
CA THR A 196 18.73 -2.34 0.55
C THR A 196 17.74 -3.10 1.42
N ILE A 197 18.03 -4.35 1.76
CA ILE A 197 17.16 -5.17 2.62
C ILE A 197 17.08 -4.57 4.04
N ARG A 198 18.20 -4.08 4.58
CA ARG A 198 18.23 -3.43 5.90
C ARG A 198 17.41 -2.14 5.93
N ALA A 199 17.44 -1.32 4.87
CA ALA A 199 16.64 -0.11 4.76
C ALA A 199 15.14 -0.42 4.74
N ILE A 200 14.74 -1.42 3.96
CA ILE A 200 13.34 -1.89 3.92
C ILE A 200 12.91 -2.41 5.29
N LYS A 201 13.77 -3.16 5.99
CA LYS A 201 13.50 -3.63 7.36
C LYS A 201 13.38 -2.48 8.36
N ALA A 202 14.23 -1.47 8.27
CA ALA A 202 14.20 -0.32 9.18
C ALA A 202 12.87 0.44 9.11
N ALA A 203 12.28 0.56 7.91
CA ALA A 203 10.95 1.14 7.73
C ALA A 203 9.82 0.23 8.24
N ALA A 204 10.06 -1.09 8.35
CA ALA A 204 9.07 -2.06 8.79
C ALA A 204 9.04 -2.26 10.31
N ASP A 205 10.19 -2.17 10.98
CA ASP A 205 10.33 -2.55 12.40
C ASP A 205 9.38 -1.73 13.33
N PRO A 206 9.25 -0.39 13.25
CA PRO A 206 8.32 0.36 14.09
C PRO A 206 6.86 -0.09 13.92
N LEU A 207 6.43 -0.27 12.67
CA LEU A 207 5.08 -0.70 12.31
C LEU A 207 4.76 -2.10 12.85
N ARG A 208 5.75 -3.01 12.85
CA ARG A 208 5.63 -4.36 13.45
C ARG A 208 5.42 -4.33 14.95
N HIS A 209 5.84 -3.26 15.60
CA HIS A 209 5.69 -3.04 17.03
C HIS A 209 4.48 -2.16 17.37
N GLY A 210 3.67 -1.80 16.36
CA GLY A 210 2.48 -0.95 16.54
C GLY A 210 2.82 0.52 16.76
N GLU A 211 4.05 0.93 16.49
CA GLU A 211 4.46 2.34 16.54
C GLU A 211 3.98 3.07 15.29
N ALA A 212 3.56 4.32 15.46
CA ALA A 212 3.27 5.19 14.32
C ALA A 212 4.60 5.58 13.64
N HIS A 213 4.69 5.35 12.34
CA HIS A 213 5.81 5.79 11.53
C HIS A 213 5.30 6.68 10.40
N ALA A 214 5.75 7.93 10.39
CA ALA A 214 5.48 8.84 9.29
C ALA A 214 6.53 8.61 8.21
N ALA A 215 6.10 8.20 7.01
CA ALA A 215 6.91 8.21 5.81
C ALA A 215 6.27 9.20 4.83
N ASP A 216 7.10 10.03 4.20
CA ASP A 216 6.62 10.91 3.13
C ASP A 216 6.46 10.16 1.80
N SER A 217 5.93 10.85 0.80
CA SER A 217 5.69 10.28 -0.53
C SER A 217 6.98 9.84 -1.22
N GLU A 218 8.12 10.48 -0.94
CA GLU A 218 9.42 10.15 -1.53
C GLU A 218 10.00 8.87 -0.92
N ASP A 219 9.99 8.76 0.41
CA ASP A 219 10.43 7.57 1.14
C ASP A 219 9.57 6.36 0.77
N ARG A 220 8.25 6.56 0.65
CA ARG A 220 7.33 5.54 0.18
C ARG A 220 7.69 5.05 -1.23
N ALA A 221 7.95 5.98 -2.16
CA ALA A 221 8.33 5.64 -3.53
C ALA A 221 9.64 4.84 -3.56
N LYS A 222 10.65 5.25 -2.78
CA LYS A 222 11.93 4.54 -2.66
C LYS A 222 11.74 3.11 -2.13
N LEU A 223 10.93 2.92 -1.10
CA LEU A 223 10.64 1.60 -0.51
C LEU A 223 9.97 0.67 -1.51
N LEU A 224 8.94 1.15 -2.22
CA LEU A 224 8.25 0.40 -3.25
C LEU A 224 9.21 0.02 -4.38
N THR A 225 9.91 1.00 -4.96
CA THR A 225 10.82 0.76 -6.10
C THR A 225 11.94 -0.22 -5.73
N SER A 226 12.55 -0.05 -4.56
CA SER A 226 13.63 -0.94 -4.09
C SER A 226 13.12 -2.37 -3.87
N THR A 227 11.93 -2.52 -3.29
CA THR A 227 11.34 -3.83 -3.03
C THR A 227 10.99 -4.55 -4.34
N TRP A 228 10.39 -3.85 -5.30
CA TRP A 228 10.12 -4.41 -6.62
C TRP A 228 11.39 -4.83 -7.33
N ASN A 229 12.47 -4.04 -7.27
CA ASN A 229 13.75 -4.41 -7.89
C ASN A 229 14.29 -5.73 -7.34
N VAL A 230 14.22 -5.95 -6.02
CA VAL A 230 14.66 -7.21 -5.41
C VAL A 230 13.81 -8.39 -5.90
N VAL A 231 12.50 -8.20 -6.03
CA VAL A 231 11.58 -9.24 -6.48
C VAL A 231 11.78 -9.56 -7.97
N ASP A 232 11.88 -8.54 -8.82
CA ASP A 232 12.08 -8.69 -10.25
C ASP A 232 13.39 -9.43 -10.56
N GLU A 233 14.50 -9.00 -9.96
CA GLU A 233 15.79 -9.67 -10.12
C GLU A 233 15.76 -11.11 -9.62
N TYR A 234 15.11 -11.36 -8.48
CA TYR A 234 14.93 -12.72 -7.99
C TYR A 234 14.16 -13.59 -9.00
N LEU A 235 13.03 -13.09 -9.52
CA LEU A 235 12.19 -13.84 -10.45
C LEU A 235 12.89 -14.09 -11.78
N ASN A 236 13.75 -13.18 -12.23
CA ASN A 236 14.55 -13.35 -13.45
C ASN A 236 15.65 -14.41 -13.30
N ASN A 237 16.17 -14.60 -12.09
CA ASN A 237 17.30 -15.50 -11.80
C ASN A 237 16.92 -16.83 -11.12
N ALA A 238 15.67 -16.99 -10.67
CA ALA A 238 15.17 -18.16 -9.94
C ALA A 238 14.58 -19.27 -10.83
#